data_AF-A0A6L3X6M0-F1
#
_entry.id   AF-A0A6L3X6M0-F1
#
_cell.length_a   1.000
_cell.length_b   1.000
_cell.length_c   1.000
_cell.angle_alpha   90.00
_cell.angle_beta   90.00
_cell.angle_gamma   90.00
#
_symmetry.space_group_name_H-M   'P 1'
#
loop_
_entity.id
_entity.type
_entity.pdbx_description
1 polymer ?
#
loop_
_entity_poly.entity_id
_entity_poly.type
_entity_poly.pdbx_seq_one_letter_code
_entity_poly.pdbx_strand_id
1 'polypeptide(L)'
;CDGARGERNYFTDFATRVPEDCLILTLACGKYRFNKLDFGNIEGLPRLVDAGQCNDAYSAIILAVTLAEKLGCGVNDLPLSLVLSWFEQKAIVILLTLLSLGVTNIVTGPTAPGFLTPDLLAILNEKFGLRSVTNVEDDMKQLLSA
;
A
#
# COMPACT_ATOMS: atom_id res chain seq x y z
N CYS A 1 6.63 4.13 5.22
CA CYS A 1 7.87 4.73 5.74
C CYS A 1 9.09 4.01 5.19
N ASP A 2 10.14 4.74 4.84
CA ASP A 2 11.42 4.18 4.36
C ASP A 2 12.41 3.92 5.52
N GLY A 3 13.50 3.20 5.23
CA GLY A 3 14.61 2.91 6.15
C GLY A 3 15.82 2.34 5.40
N ALA A 4 16.91 1.97 6.08
CA ALA A 4 18.19 1.65 5.43
C ALA A 4 18.32 0.22 4.86
N ARG A 5 17.39 -0.71 5.16
CA ARG A 5 17.53 -2.13 4.77
C ARG A 5 17.44 -2.32 3.26
N GLY A 6 18.32 -3.16 2.70
CA GLY A 6 18.37 -3.49 1.27
C GLY A 6 17.11 -4.19 0.74
N GLU A 7 16.43 -4.96 1.58
CA GLU A 7 15.12 -5.61 1.26
C GLU A 7 14.08 -4.61 0.75
N ARG A 8 14.21 -3.32 1.07
CA ARG A 8 13.29 -2.27 0.62
C ARG A 8 13.44 -1.93 -0.87
N ASN A 9 14.46 -2.46 -1.55
CA ASN A 9 14.53 -2.40 -3.02
C ASN A 9 13.30 -3.05 -3.67
N TYR A 10 12.66 -4.00 -2.97
CA TYR A 10 11.34 -4.52 -3.33
C TYR A 10 10.34 -3.41 -3.71
N PHE A 11 10.28 -2.30 -2.96
CA PHE A 11 9.29 -1.24 -3.23
C PHE A 11 9.64 -0.41 -4.47
N THR A 12 10.93 -0.27 -4.79
CA THR A 12 11.37 0.34 -6.06
C THR A 12 11.01 -0.58 -7.22
N ASP A 13 11.35 -1.86 -7.12
CA ASP A 13 11.10 -2.87 -8.15
C ASP A 13 9.59 -3.11 -8.36
N PHE A 14 8.80 -3.05 -7.28
CA PHE A 14 7.35 -3.15 -7.35
C PHE A 14 6.77 -1.95 -8.11
N ALA A 15 7.15 -0.72 -7.73
CA ALA A 15 6.67 0.49 -8.38
C ALA A 15 6.98 0.51 -9.88
N THR A 16 8.18 0.09 -10.29
CA THR A 16 8.59 0.07 -11.71
C THR A 16 7.91 -1.03 -12.54
N ARG A 17 7.33 -2.05 -11.89
CA ARG A 17 6.57 -3.12 -12.56
C ARG A 17 5.05 -2.89 -12.56
N VAL A 18 4.56 -1.83 -11.92
CA VAL A 18 3.12 -1.49 -11.97
C VAL A 18 2.71 -1.24 -13.43
N PRO A 19 1.66 -1.91 -13.95
CA PRO A 19 1.18 -1.74 -15.32
C PRO A 19 0.91 -0.29 -15.71
N GLU A 20 1.13 0.06 -16.98
CA GLU A 20 1.05 1.44 -17.49
C GLU A 20 -0.35 2.06 -17.42
N ASP A 21 -1.39 1.25 -17.27
CA ASP A 21 -2.79 1.64 -17.08
C ASP A 21 -3.17 1.83 -15.59
N CYS A 22 -2.22 1.67 -14.67
CA CYS A 22 -2.41 1.84 -13.24
C CYS A 22 -1.75 3.12 -12.71
N LEU A 23 -2.40 3.73 -11.70
CA LEU A 23 -1.86 4.85 -10.92
C LEU A 23 -1.20 4.34 -9.62
N ILE A 24 -0.11 4.98 -9.22
CA ILE A 24 0.56 4.77 -7.94
C ILE A 24 0.23 5.95 -7.02
N LEU A 25 -0.62 5.72 -6.02
CA LEU A 25 -0.87 6.69 -4.95
C LEU A 25 0.13 6.47 -3.81
N THR A 26 0.97 7.45 -3.54
CA THR A 26 2.00 7.38 -2.48
C THR A 26 1.84 8.48 -1.44
N LEU A 27 2.47 8.25 -0.28
CA LEU A 27 2.56 9.20 0.81
C LEU A 27 3.74 8.84 1.71
N ALA A 28 4.11 9.75 2.60
CA ALA A 28 5.23 9.62 3.54
C ALA A 28 6.59 9.36 2.88
N CYS A 29 7.62 9.17 3.70
CA CYS A 29 8.99 8.98 3.22
C CYS A 29 9.20 7.70 2.39
N GLY A 30 8.26 6.75 2.36
CA GLY A 30 8.35 5.57 1.49
C GLY A 30 8.48 5.94 0.01
N LYS A 31 7.89 7.08 -0.38
CA LYS A 31 7.96 7.61 -1.75
C LYS A 31 9.39 7.80 -2.27
N TYR A 32 10.36 8.08 -1.41
CA TYR A 32 11.74 8.38 -1.84
C TYR A 32 12.44 7.20 -2.51
N ARG A 33 11.86 6.00 -2.42
CA ARG A 33 12.32 4.81 -3.15
C ARG A 33 12.08 4.87 -4.64
N PHE A 34 11.14 5.68 -5.10
CA PHE A 34 10.71 5.68 -6.50
C PHE A 34 10.28 7.06 -7.03
N ASN A 35 10.10 8.08 -6.19
CA ASN A 35 9.55 9.38 -6.61
C ASN A 35 10.42 10.22 -7.56
N LYS A 36 11.64 9.78 -7.85
CA LYS A 36 12.54 10.40 -8.84
C LYS A 36 12.52 9.66 -10.19
N LEU A 37 11.77 8.58 -10.30
CA LEU A 37 11.61 7.82 -11.53
C LEU A 37 10.49 8.44 -12.36
N ASP A 38 10.59 8.30 -13.68
CA ASP A 38 9.54 8.72 -14.60
C ASP A 38 8.53 7.57 -14.79
N PHE A 39 7.28 7.84 -14.41
CA PHE A 39 6.17 6.92 -14.59
C PHE A 39 5.23 7.34 -15.72
N GLY A 40 5.43 8.51 -16.33
CA GLY A 40 4.53 9.08 -17.33
C GLY A 40 3.17 9.52 -16.77
N ASN A 41 2.17 9.55 -17.65
CA ASN A 41 0.80 9.94 -17.34
C ASN A 41 -0.22 9.03 -18.05
N ILE A 42 -1.43 8.97 -17.51
CA ILE A 42 -2.60 8.33 -18.12
C ILE A 42 -3.58 9.45 -18.42
N GLU A 43 -3.86 9.70 -19.70
CA GLU A 43 -4.81 10.75 -20.13
C GLU A 43 -4.51 12.14 -19.52
N GLY A 44 -3.23 12.47 -19.36
CA GLY A 44 -2.78 13.74 -18.75
C GLY A 44 -2.72 13.73 -17.22
N LEU A 45 -3.17 12.67 -16.55
CA LEU A 45 -3.01 12.49 -15.10
C LEU A 45 -1.66 11.84 -14.78
N PRO A 46 -0.80 12.44 -13.93
CA PRO A 46 0.46 11.82 -13.52
C PRO A 46 0.24 10.42 -12.93
N ARG A 47 1.02 9.44 -13.39
CA ARG A 47 0.92 8.06 -12.87
C ARG A 47 1.37 7.93 -11.43
N LEU A 48 2.27 8.79 -10.98
CA LEU A 48 2.66 8.89 -9.58
C LEU A 48 1.93 10.08 -8.94
N VAL A 49 1.00 9.78 -8.04
CA VAL A 49 0.25 10.78 -7.27
C VAL A 49 0.75 10.77 -5.83
N ASP A 50 1.29 11.89 -5.38
CA ASP A 50 1.80 12.05 -4.02
C ASP A 50 0.80 12.80 -3.14
N ALA A 51 0.21 12.10 -2.18
CA ALA A 51 -0.74 12.68 -1.23
C ALA A 51 -0.08 13.49 -0.10
N GLY A 52 1.23 13.38 0.09
CA GLY A 52 1.97 14.18 1.08
C GLY A 52 2.71 13.38 2.15
N GLN A 53 2.67 13.83 3.39
CA GLN A 53 3.33 13.25 4.56
C GLN A 53 2.60 12.00 5.06
N CYS A 54 3.09 11.38 6.15
CA CYS A 54 2.46 10.20 6.74
C CYS A 54 1.04 10.45 7.25
N ASN A 55 0.77 11.65 7.76
CA ASN A 55 -0.55 12.07 8.21
C ASN A 55 -1.55 12.27 7.05
N ASP A 56 -1.06 12.50 5.83
CA ASP A 56 -1.93 12.60 4.64
C ASP A 56 -2.46 11.23 4.19
N ALA A 57 -2.15 10.15 4.92
CA ALA A 57 -2.90 8.90 4.86
C ALA A 57 -4.41 9.11 5.10
N TYR A 58 -4.79 10.10 5.92
CA TYR A 58 -6.19 10.49 6.07
C TYR A 58 -6.79 10.93 4.72
N SER A 59 -6.10 11.82 4.00
CA SER A 59 -6.54 12.31 2.68
C SER A 59 -6.69 11.17 1.67
N ALA A 60 -5.73 10.23 1.65
CA ALA A 60 -5.80 9.04 0.79
C ALA A 60 -6.97 8.12 1.14
N ILE A 61 -7.26 7.92 2.44
CA ILE A 61 -8.42 7.15 2.89
C ILE A 61 -9.73 7.82 2.47
N ILE A 62 -9.86 9.13 2.67
CA ILE A 62 -11.06 9.88 2.28
C ILE A 62 -11.28 9.82 0.76
N LEU A 63 -10.21 9.88 -0.04
CA LEU A 63 -10.27 9.70 -1.48
C LEU A 63 -10.87 8.33 -1.84
N ALA A 64 -10.36 7.24 -1.25
CA ALA A 64 -10.87 5.90 -1.50
C ALA A 64 -12.33 5.75 -1.06
N VAL A 65 -12.69 6.22 0.13
CA VAL A 65 -14.08 6.18 0.63
C VAL A 65 -15.03 6.95 -0.30
N THR A 66 -14.64 8.15 -0.72
CA THR A 66 -15.45 8.98 -1.63
C THR A 66 -15.60 8.32 -3.00
N LEU A 67 -14.54 7.68 -3.51
CA LEU A 67 -14.61 6.95 -4.78
C LEU A 67 -15.57 5.76 -4.67
N ALA A 68 -15.48 4.97 -3.60
CA ALA A 68 -16.38 3.84 -3.35
C ALA A 68 -17.85 4.30 -3.28
N GLU A 69 -18.13 5.38 -2.54
CA GLU A 69 -19.47 5.98 -2.47
C GLU A 69 -20.00 6.40 -3.84
N LYS A 70 -19.15 7.02 -4.69
CA LYS A 70 -19.54 7.45 -6.03
C LYS A 70 -19.80 6.29 -6.99
N LEU A 71 -19.09 5.18 -6.81
CA LEU A 71 -19.29 3.96 -7.59
C LEU A 71 -20.39 3.04 -7.01
N GLY A 72 -20.92 3.37 -5.82
CA GLY A 72 -21.95 2.60 -5.16
C GLY A 72 -21.47 1.24 -4.66
N CYS A 73 -20.18 1.12 -4.30
CA CYS A 73 -19.56 -0.10 -3.80
C CYS A 73 -18.85 0.12 -2.45
N GLY A 74 -18.34 -0.94 -1.84
CA GLY A 74 -17.48 -0.87 -0.66
C GLY A 74 -16.03 -0.52 -1.03
N VAL A 75 -15.26 -0.05 -0.04
CA VAL A 75 -13.83 0.28 -0.24
C VAL A 75 -13.02 -0.94 -0.70
N ASN A 76 -13.36 -2.14 -0.23
CA ASN A 76 -12.70 -3.38 -0.63
C ASN A 76 -13.11 -3.86 -2.05
N ASP A 77 -14.15 -3.28 -2.65
CA ASP A 77 -14.60 -3.58 -4.01
C ASP A 77 -13.96 -2.65 -5.05
N LEU A 78 -13.19 -1.65 -4.60
CA LEU A 78 -12.44 -0.79 -5.50
C LEU A 78 -11.29 -1.56 -6.15
N PRO A 79 -10.88 -1.21 -7.38
CA PRO A 79 -9.65 -1.71 -7.99
C PRO A 79 -8.42 -1.05 -7.32
N LEU A 80 -8.24 -1.32 -6.03
CA LEU A 80 -7.26 -0.70 -5.14
C LEU A 80 -6.45 -1.77 -4.43
N SER A 81 -5.15 -1.80 -4.73
CA SER A 81 -4.17 -2.64 -4.07
C SER A 81 -3.38 -1.86 -3.02
N LEU A 82 -3.18 -2.43 -1.82
CA LEU A 82 -2.48 -1.78 -0.72
C LEU A 82 -1.17 -2.46 -0.38
N VAL A 83 -0.05 -1.81 -0.73
CA VAL A 83 1.31 -2.24 -0.42
C VAL A 83 1.94 -1.27 0.59
N LEU A 84 1.97 -1.68 1.86
CA LEU A 84 2.35 -0.86 3.00
C LEU A 84 3.80 -1.12 3.41
N SER A 85 4.68 -0.15 3.14
CA SER A 85 6.02 -0.12 3.72
C SER A 85 5.99 0.53 5.10
N TRP A 86 6.49 -0.13 6.15
CA TRP A 86 6.56 0.43 7.51
C TRP A 86 8.00 0.57 8.01
N PHE A 87 8.20 1.38 9.05
CA PHE A 87 9.49 1.51 9.75
C PHE A 87 9.30 1.90 11.21
N GLU A 88 8.51 2.95 11.48
CA GLU A 88 8.24 3.47 12.82
C GLU A 88 6.74 3.40 13.17
N GLN A 89 6.38 3.90 14.35
CA GLN A 89 5.09 3.65 14.99
C GLN A 89 3.93 4.36 14.30
N LYS A 90 4.14 5.49 13.61
CA LYS A 90 3.04 6.15 12.87
C LYS A 90 2.53 5.26 11.73
N ALA A 91 3.41 4.51 11.05
CA ALA A 91 2.98 3.52 10.06
C ALA A 91 2.08 2.42 10.67
N ILE A 92 2.33 2.05 11.93
CA ILE A 92 1.50 1.06 12.66
C ILE A 92 0.13 1.65 12.99
N VAL A 93 0.07 2.91 13.42
CA VAL A 93 -1.21 3.60 13.64
C VAL A 93 -2.04 3.69 12.35
N ILE A 94 -1.40 3.95 11.21
CA ILE A 94 -2.07 3.95 9.89
C ILE A 94 -2.60 2.55 9.55
N LEU A 95 -1.79 1.49 9.75
CA LEU A 95 -2.24 0.11 9.55
C LEU A 95 -3.46 -0.21 10.42
N LEU A 96 -3.42 0.11 11.72
CA LEU A 96 -4.55 -0.11 12.63
C LEU A 96 -5.79 0.68 12.22
N THR A 97 -5.62 1.90 11.71
CA THR A 97 -6.71 2.72 11.17
C THR A 97 -7.38 2.02 10.00
N LEU A 98 -6.60 1.55 9.02
CA LEU A 98 -7.11 0.79 7.86
C LEU A 98 -7.87 -0.47 8.30
N LEU A 99 -7.30 -1.26 9.21
CA LEU A 99 -7.95 -2.45 9.76
C LEU A 99 -9.26 -2.10 10.50
N SER A 100 -9.28 -1.00 11.25
CA SER A 100 -10.50 -0.54 11.95
C SER A 100 -11.62 -0.09 11.00
N LEU A 101 -11.25 0.40 9.81
CA LEU A 101 -12.18 0.77 8.74
C LEU A 101 -12.63 -0.45 7.92
N GLY A 102 -12.18 -1.66 8.28
CA GLY A 102 -12.54 -2.90 7.60
C GLY A 102 -11.79 -3.13 6.29
N VAL A 103 -10.69 -2.42 6.04
CA VAL A 103 -9.87 -2.61 4.85
C VAL A 103 -9.14 -3.95 4.94
N THR A 104 -9.22 -4.74 3.86
CA THR A 104 -8.63 -6.08 3.78
C THR A 104 -7.50 -6.16 2.74
N ASN A 105 -6.80 -7.29 2.72
CA ASN A 105 -5.79 -7.68 1.71
C ASN A 105 -4.59 -6.72 1.63
N ILE A 106 -4.19 -6.14 2.76
CA ILE A 106 -3.00 -5.29 2.86
C ILE A 106 -1.74 -6.17 2.82
N VAL A 107 -0.79 -5.82 1.96
CA VAL A 107 0.53 -6.44 1.90
C VAL A 107 1.54 -5.54 2.62
N THR A 108 2.26 -6.05 3.61
CA THR A 108 3.14 -5.25 4.49
C THR A 108 4.60 -5.72 4.44
N GLY A 109 5.55 -4.78 4.54
CA GLY A 109 6.97 -5.11 4.52
C GLY A 109 7.91 -3.97 4.94
N PRO A 110 9.24 -4.20 4.87
CA PRO A 110 9.89 -5.39 4.30
C PRO A 110 9.87 -6.62 5.21
N THR A 111 9.68 -6.44 6.53
CA THR A 111 9.57 -7.53 7.51
C THR A 111 8.39 -7.28 8.42
N ALA A 112 7.86 -8.30 9.09
CA ALA A 112 6.88 -8.07 10.16
C ALA A 112 7.51 -7.26 11.32
N PRO A 113 6.76 -6.35 11.98
CA PRO A 113 7.17 -5.78 13.25
C PRO A 113 7.42 -6.85 14.30
N GLY A 114 8.49 -6.70 15.09
CA GLY A 114 8.87 -7.70 16.11
C GLY A 114 7.83 -7.95 17.20
N PHE A 115 6.87 -7.04 17.36
CA PHE A 115 5.74 -7.20 18.29
C PHE A 115 4.54 -7.95 17.68
N LEU A 116 4.55 -8.22 16.37
CA LEU A 116 3.55 -9.09 15.74
C LEU A 116 4.04 -10.53 15.80
N THR A 117 3.56 -11.28 16.80
CA THR A 117 3.85 -12.70 16.96
C THR A 117 3.27 -13.52 15.80
N PRO A 118 3.77 -14.75 15.54
CA PRO A 118 3.21 -15.62 14.52
C PRO A 118 1.69 -15.84 14.68
N ASP A 119 1.21 -16.08 15.91
CA ASP A 119 -0.22 -16.27 16.18
C ASP A 119 -1.04 -15.03 15.86
N LEU A 120 -0.53 -13.84 16.20
CA LEU A 120 -1.20 -12.59 15.89
C LEU A 120 -1.23 -12.33 14.38
N LEU A 121 -0.14 -12.62 13.67
CA LEU A 121 -0.11 -12.53 12.21
C LEU A 121 -1.10 -13.49 11.56
N ALA A 122 -1.22 -14.72 12.08
CA ALA A 122 -2.21 -15.69 11.59
C ALA A 122 -3.65 -15.18 11.77
N ILE A 123 -3.98 -14.60 12.93
CA ILE A 123 -5.29 -14.00 13.17
C ILE A 123 -5.55 -12.80 12.24
N LEU A 124 -4.56 -11.93 12.04
CA LEU A 124 -4.69 -10.79 11.15
C LEU A 124 -4.83 -11.23 9.68
N ASN A 125 -4.17 -12.31 9.29
CA ASN A 125 -4.32 -12.91 7.97
C ASN A 125 -5.72 -13.51 7.79
N GLU A 126 -6.18 -14.32 8.74
CA GLU A 126 -7.52 -14.94 8.69
C GLU A 126 -8.64 -13.90 8.63
N LYS A 127 -8.54 -12.83 9.43
CA LYS A 127 -9.60 -11.82 9.55
C LYS A 127 -9.57 -10.74 8.47
N PHE A 128 -8.38 -10.35 8.04
CA PHE A 128 -8.20 -9.17 7.18
C PHE A 128 -7.40 -9.46 5.91
N GLY A 129 -6.91 -10.69 5.69
CA GLY A 129 -6.01 -10.98 4.58
C GLY A 129 -4.64 -10.30 4.69
N LEU A 130 -4.27 -9.76 5.86
CA LEU A 130 -2.98 -9.11 6.07
C LEU A 130 -1.86 -10.13 5.82
N ARG A 131 -0.91 -9.80 4.94
CA ARG A 131 0.22 -10.68 4.65
C ARG A 131 1.50 -9.92 4.42
N SER A 132 2.64 -10.60 4.54
CA SER A 132 3.94 -10.02 4.21
C SER A 132 4.14 -9.94 2.70
N VAL A 133 5.00 -9.00 2.27
CA VAL A 133 5.60 -9.03 0.92
C VAL A 133 6.35 -10.34 0.69
N THR A 134 6.37 -10.79 -0.57
CA THR A 134 7.10 -11.97 -1.03
C THR A 134 8.14 -11.55 -2.08
N ASN A 135 7.95 -11.92 -3.34
CA ASN A 135 8.66 -11.35 -4.48
C ASN A 135 7.68 -10.52 -5.32
N VAL A 136 8.25 -9.58 -6.10
CA VAL A 136 7.45 -8.61 -6.85
C VAL A 136 6.51 -9.28 -7.86
N GLU A 137 6.94 -10.36 -8.51
CA GLU A 137 6.16 -11.03 -9.55
C GLU A 137 4.89 -11.68 -8.97
N ASP A 138 5.04 -12.46 -7.90
CA ASP A 138 3.93 -13.12 -7.24
C ASP A 138 2.98 -12.11 -6.58
N ASP A 139 3.52 -11.09 -5.93
CA ASP A 139 2.72 -10.05 -5.28
C ASP A 139 1.95 -9.23 -6.32
N MET A 140 2.58 -8.84 -7.44
CA MET A 140 1.91 -8.11 -8.52
C MET A 140 0.77 -8.93 -9.11
N LYS A 141 1.01 -10.23 -9.38
CA LYS A 141 -0.01 -11.12 -9.92
C LYS A 141 -1.22 -11.26 -9.00
N GLN A 142 -0.99 -11.44 -7.70
CA GLN A 142 -2.08 -11.56 -6.72
C GLN A 142 -2.87 -10.25 -6.59
N LEU A 143 -2.18 -9.12 -6.51
CA LEU A 143 -2.78 -7.81 -6.31
C LEU A 143 -3.61 -7.33 -7.51
N LEU A 144 -3.18 -7.62 -8.73
CA LEU A 144 -3.93 -7.27 -9.95
C LEU A 144 -5.11 -8.20 -10.25
N SER A 145 -5.17 -9.36 -9.59
CA SER A 145 -6.27 -10.34 -9.76
C SER A 145 -7.39 -10.21 -8.72
N ALA A 146 -7.21 -9.31 -7.75
CA ALA A 146 -8.10 -9.11 -6.61
C ALA A 146 -9.33 -8.25 -6.98
#